data_AF-A0A661C2E3-F1
#
_entry.id   AF-A0A661C2E3-F1
#
_cell.length_a   1.000
_cell.length_b   1.000
_cell.length_c   1.000
_cell.angle_alpha   90.00
_cell.angle_beta   90.00
_cell.angle_gamma   90.00
#
_symmetry.space_group_name_H-M   'P 1'
#
loop_
_entity.id
_entity.type
_entity.pdbx_description
1 polymer ?
#
loop_
_entity_poly.entity_id
_entity_poly.type
_entity_poly.pdbx_seq_one_letter_code
_entity_poly.pdbx_strand_id
1 'polypeptide(L)'
;MKPGDSLNIRKGPYHYSITVLDLAKSRRSAAGAALLFEESPESISERETVAARLKAEAALMPTTKGRPSKKDRRSIIKFKNL
;
A
#
# COMPACT_ATOMS: atom_id res chain seq x y z
N MET A 1 -9.56 15.08 19.64
CA MET A 1 -8.82 15.45 18.41
C MET A 1 -9.37 16.78 17.95
N LYS A 2 -8.51 17.70 17.56
CA LYS A 2 -8.85 19.05 17.10
C LYS A 2 -7.95 19.42 15.92
N PRO A 3 -8.34 20.42 15.11
CA PRO A 3 -7.43 21.04 14.15
C PRO A 3 -6.12 21.47 14.82
N GLY A 4 -4.99 21.24 14.15
CA GLY A 4 -3.64 21.47 14.63
C GLY A 4 -3.00 20.29 15.37
N ASP A 5 -3.77 19.24 15.72
CA ASP A 5 -3.18 18.04 16.33
C ASP A 5 -2.30 17.30 15.30
N SER A 6 -1.14 16.83 15.75
CA SER A 6 -0.27 15.93 14.97
C SER A 6 -0.59 14.47 15.29
N LEU A 7 -0.66 13.65 14.25
CA LEU A 7 -0.96 12.22 14.33
C LEU A 7 0.08 11.42 13.59
N ASN A 8 0.53 10.34 14.24
CA ASN A 8 1.39 9.34 13.63
C ASN A 8 0.57 8.07 13.41
N ILE A 9 0.39 7.70 12.14
CA ILE A 9 -0.45 6.59 11.71
C ILE A 9 0.42 5.55 11.02
N ARG A 10 0.26 4.28 11.43
CA ARG A 10 0.91 3.15 10.75
C ARG A 10 -0.08 2.44 9.85
N LYS A 11 0.29 2.25 8.58
CA LYS A 11 -0.49 1.51 7.58
C LYS A 11 0.42 0.51 6.87
N GLY A 12 0.41 -0.73 7.36
CA GLY A 12 1.31 -1.77 6.88
C GLY A 12 2.78 -1.37 7.11
N PRO A 13 3.63 -1.33 6.06
CA PRO A 13 5.02 -0.90 6.18
C PRO A 13 5.17 0.63 6.21
N TYR A 14 4.12 1.38 5.90
CA TYR A 14 4.18 2.84 5.79
C TYR A 14 3.82 3.52 7.12
N HIS A 15 4.54 4.58 7.43
CA HIS A 15 4.22 5.52 8.49
C HIS A 15 3.79 6.84 7.86
N TYR A 16 2.83 7.49 8.52
CA TYR A 16 2.27 8.77 8.11
C TYR A 16 2.30 9.71 9.31
N SER A 17 3.01 10.82 9.17
CA SER A 17 2.96 11.93 10.12
C SER A 17 2.11 13.03 9.50
N ILE A 18 0.91 13.24 10.06
CA ILE A 18 -0.06 14.19 9.52
C ILE A 18 -0.46 15.23 10.57
N THR A 19 -0.80 16.42 10.09
CA THR A 19 -1.44 17.47 10.88
C THR A 19 -2.91 17.56 10.50
N VAL A 20 -3.79 17.57 11.48
CA VAL A 20 -5.24 17.70 11.28
C VAL A 20 -5.55 19.15 10.90
N LEU A 21 -6.15 19.40 9.74
CA LEU A 21 -6.57 20.74 9.32
C LEU A 21 -8.01 21.04 9.73
N ASP A 22 -8.91 20.06 9.60
CA ASP A 22 -10.31 20.21 9.99
C ASP A 22 -10.96 18.84 10.31
N LEU A 23 -12.13 18.86 10.95
CA LEU A 23 -12.89 17.67 11.31
C LEU A 23 -14.22 17.63 10.54
N ALA A 24 -14.41 16.58 9.75
CA ALA A 24 -15.71 16.30 9.15
C ALA A 24 -16.62 15.54 10.10
N LYS A 25 -17.91 15.90 10.11
CA LYS A 25 -18.96 15.19 10.88
C LYS A 25 -19.37 13.84 10.28
N SER A 26 -19.04 13.60 9.01
CA SER A 26 -19.38 12.39 8.27
C SER A 26 -18.25 11.99 7.33
N ARG A 27 -18.26 10.72 6.89
CA ARG A 27 -17.29 10.22 5.91
C ARG A 27 -17.45 10.95 4.58
N ARG A 28 -16.33 11.33 3.97
CA ARG A 28 -16.26 12.07 2.70
C ARG A 28 -15.61 11.21 1.61
N SER A 29 -15.71 11.66 0.36
CA SER A 29 -14.94 11.08 -0.75
C SER A 29 -13.44 11.19 -0.49
N ALA A 30 -12.63 10.42 -1.21
CA ALA A 30 -11.18 10.44 -1.05
C ALA A 30 -10.60 11.86 -1.20
N ALA A 31 -11.01 12.59 -2.25
CA ALA A 31 -10.60 13.98 -2.45
C ALA A 31 -11.08 14.91 -1.32
N GLY A 32 -12.33 14.76 -0.87
CA GLY A 32 -12.89 15.58 0.20
C GLY A 32 -12.30 15.30 1.58
N ALA A 33 -11.75 14.11 1.81
CA ALA A 33 -11.06 13.74 3.04
C ALA A 33 -9.58 14.17 3.03
N ALA A 34 -8.92 14.17 1.86
CA ALA A 34 -7.55 14.64 1.70
C ALA A 34 -7.37 16.11 2.09
N LEU A 35 -8.42 16.93 1.95
CA LEU A 35 -8.41 18.34 2.35
C LEU A 35 -8.45 18.56 3.88
N LEU A 36 -8.67 17.50 4.67
CA LEU A 36 -8.84 17.60 6.13
C LEU A 36 -7.53 17.39 6.90
N PHE A 37 -6.45 17.04 6.21
CA PHE A 37 -5.14 16.83 6.82
C PHE A 37 -4.03 17.19 5.85
N GLU A 38 -2.86 17.48 6.40
CA GLU A 38 -1.63 17.68 5.64
C GLU A 38 -0.58 16.69 6.11
N GLU A 39 0.10 16.02 5.19
CA GLU A 39 1.22 15.12 5.50
C GLU A 39 2.53 15.89 5.53
N SER A 40 3.38 15.62 6.53
CA SER A 40 4.67 16.29 6.63
C SER A 40 5.61 15.88 5.48
N PRO A 41 6.49 16.79 5.01
CA PRO A 41 7.43 16.47 3.94
C PRO A 41 8.40 15.34 4.33
N GLU A 42 8.78 15.26 5.62
CA GLU A 42 9.60 14.17 6.14
C GLU A 42 8.89 12.83 5.98
N SER A 43 7.60 12.76 6.38
CA SER A 43 6.77 11.56 6.24
C SER A 43 6.65 11.11 4.78
N ILE A 44 6.48 12.05 3.85
CA ILE A 44 6.44 11.74 2.42
C ILE A 44 7.76 11.11 1.97
N SER A 45 8.89 11.71 2.35
CA SER A 45 10.22 11.20 1.99
C SER A 45 10.46 9.79 2.57
N GLU A 46 10.06 9.54 3.82
CA GLU A 46 10.18 8.23 4.44
C GLU A 46 9.35 7.18 3.69
N ARG A 47 8.11 7.50 3.30
CA ARG A 47 7.29 6.59 2.49
C ARG A 47 7.92 6.28 1.15
N GLU A 48 8.52 7.27 0.49
CA GLU A 48 9.19 7.06 -0.80
C GLU A 48 10.40 6.14 -0.65
N THR A 49 11.22 6.31 0.40
CA THR A 49 12.35 5.41 0.66
C THR A 49 11.90 3.98 0.96
N VAL A 50 10.85 3.81 1.78
CA VAL A 50 10.27 2.51 2.09
C VAL A 50 9.68 1.87 0.83
N ALA A 51 8.96 2.63 -0.01
CA ALA A 51 8.41 2.14 -1.26
C ALA A 51 9.51 1.70 -2.22
N ALA A 52 10.60 2.46 -2.34
CA ALA A 52 11.74 2.11 -3.18
C ALA A 52 12.41 0.82 -2.69
N ARG A 53 12.61 0.69 -1.37
CA ARG A 53 13.16 -0.53 -0.75
C ARG A 53 12.28 -1.76 -1.02
N LEU A 54 10.97 -1.66 -0.76
CA LEU A 54 10.04 -2.77 -0.99
C LEU A 54 9.99 -3.17 -2.48
N LYS A 55 10.07 -2.19 -3.38
CA LYS A 55 10.13 -2.46 -4.83
C LYS A 55 11.41 -3.20 -5.21
N ALA A 56 12.56 -2.81 -4.64
CA ALA A 56 13.83 -3.51 -4.87
C ALA A 56 13.82 -4.93 -4.31
N GLU A 57 13.29 -5.12 -3.09
CA GLU A 57 13.14 -6.46 -2.48
C GLU A 57 12.21 -7.35 -3.32
N ALA A 58 11.09 -6.82 -3.81
CA ALA A 58 10.16 -7.54 -4.68
C ALA A 58 10.79 -7.94 -6.02
N ALA A 59 11.72 -7.14 -6.56
CA ALA A 59 12.43 -7.45 -7.80
C ALA A 59 13.43 -8.60 -7.63
N LEU A 60 13.98 -8.80 -6.43
CA LEU A 60 14.89 -9.90 -6.10
C LEU A 60 14.15 -11.24 -5.86
N MET A 61 12.84 -11.18 -5.61
CA MET A 61 12.02 -12.35 -5.38
C MET A 61 11.57 -12.96 -6.72
N PRO A 62 11.92 -14.23 -7.02
CA PRO A 62 11.43 -14.87 -8.23
C PRO A 62 9.91 -14.95 -8.21
N THR A 63 9.27 -14.41 -9.25
CA THR A 63 7.82 -14.49 -9.40
C THR A 63 7.43 -15.94 -9.63
N THR A 64 6.98 -16.62 -8.57
CA THR A 64 6.41 -17.95 -8.75
C THR A 64 5.13 -17.79 -9.56
N LYS A 65 4.94 -18.60 -10.62
CA LYS A 65 3.72 -18.60 -11.46
C LYS A 65 2.44 -18.97 -10.70
N GLY A 66 2.51 -19.09 -9.37
CA GLY A 66 1.40 -19.46 -8.50
C GLY A 66 0.84 -20.82 -8.84
N ARG A 67 -0.44 -21.02 -8.50
CA ARG A 67 -1.17 -22.24 -8.85
C ARG A 67 -1.25 -22.37 -10.38
N PRO A 68 -0.92 -23.54 -10.96
CA PRO A 68 -0.99 -23.74 -12.40
C PRO A 68 -2.34 -23.31 -12.98
N SER A 69 -2.31 -22.59 -14.10
CA SER A 69 -3.52 -22.16 -14.78
C SER A 69 -4.34 -23.37 -15.25
N LYS A 70 -5.61 -23.16 -15.67
CA LYS A 70 -6.43 -24.23 -16.23
C LYS A 70 -5.75 -24.91 -17.43
N LYS A 71 -5.02 -24.14 -18.25
CA LYS A 71 -4.24 -24.67 -19.39
C LYS A 71 -3.08 -25.52 -18.90
N ASP A 72 -2.29 -25.01 -17.96
CA ASP A 72 -1.13 -25.73 -17.40
C ASP A 72 -1.56 -27.04 -16.72
N ARG A 73 -2.65 -27.02 -15.94
CA ARG A 73 -3.21 -28.23 -15.33
C ARG A 73 -3.61 -29.28 -16.38
N ARG A 74 -4.24 -28.88 -17.49
CA ARG A 74 -4.59 -29.80 -18.58
C ARG A 74 -3.35 -30.39 -19.25
N SER A 75 -2.32 -29.57 -19.47
CA SER A 75 -1.02 -30.03 -20.01
C SER A 75 -0.38 -31.07 -19.09
N ILE A 76 -0.32 -30.80 -17.78
CA ILE A 76 0.24 -31.70 -16.78
C ILE A 76 -0.51 -33.04 -16.74
N ILE A 77 -1.85 -33.01 -16.75
CA ILE A 77 -2.67 -34.23 -16.79
C ILE A 77 -2.39 -35.03 -18.07
N LYS A 78 -2.30 -34.36 -19.23
CA LYS A 78 -2.00 -35.02 -20.49
C LYS A 78 -0.62 -35.70 -20.48
N PHE A 79 0.39 -35.08 -19.89
CA PHE A 79 1.73 -35.65 -19.76
C PHE A 79 1.82 -36.78 -18.74
N LYS A 80 1.03 -36.77 -17.66
CA LYS A 80 1.00 -37.84 -16.65
C LYS A 80 0.23 -39.09 -17.07
N ASN A 81 -0.64 -38.97 -18.07
CA ASN A 81 -1.46 -40.07 -18.58
C ASN A 81 -0.84 -40.71 -19.85
N LEU A 82 0.44 -40.41 -20.15
CA LEU A 82 1.27 -41.14 -21.11
C LEU A 82 2.10 -42.20 -20.40
#